data_AF-A0A7J9M105-F1
#
_entry.id   AF-A0A7J9M105-F1
#
_cell.length_a   1.000
_cell.length_b   1.000
_cell.length_c   1.000
_cell.angle_alpha   90.00
_cell.angle_beta   90.00
_cell.angle_gamma   90.00
#
_symmetry.space_group_name_H-M   'P 1'
#
loop_
_entity.id
_entity.type
_entity.pdbx_description
1 polymer ?
#
loop_
_entity_poly.entity_id
_entity_poly.type
_entity_poly.pdbx_seq_one_letter_code
_entity_poly.pdbx_strand_id
1 'polypeptide(L)'
;MAPPNKLCLVLVIFLSIFSLSSLPTTAIIPKANISLSVPSSQLVENLCNGKAVQNRKFCLKALSTPEVIAAMDTTQLGTVIMKLGAANAKATLNLYNEMIKKPGSPQALKALNMCVEAYKYAILSFEMVSSELVEDPETANYDVAVIGPEIANCEKELINAKVQAPRLLAGNRFVKYYVSMGYEITSTLELENPNEY
;
A
#
# COMPACT_ATOMS: atom_id res chain seq x y z
N MET A 1 29.42 39.05 63.34
CA MET A 1 30.22 37.95 63.93
C MET A 1 29.77 37.78 65.37
N ALA A 2 29.12 36.66 65.68
CA ALA A 2 28.65 36.27 67.02
C ALA A 2 29.10 34.83 67.30
N PRO A 3 29.30 34.44 68.57
CA PRO A 3 30.05 33.24 68.96
C PRO A 3 29.20 31.95 68.95
N PRO A 4 29.83 30.76 69.11
CA PRO A 4 29.19 29.46 68.90
C PRO A 4 28.73 28.77 70.21
N ASN A 5 28.12 27.60 70.01
CA ASN A 5 28.05 26.41 70.87
C ASN A 5 26.77 26.08 71.68
N LYS A 6 26.20 24.96 71.24
CA LYS A 6 25.90 23.72 71.98
C LYS A 6 24.55 23.54 72.71
N LEU A 7 23.98 22.39 72.35
CA LEU A 7 23.41 21.33 73.19
C LEU A 7 21.88 21.25 73.34
N CYS A 8 21.37 20.11 72.83
CA CYS A 8 20.35 19.25 73.41
C CYS A 8 18.98 19.83 73.78
N LEU A 9 17.98 19.46 72.98
CA LEU A 9 16.74 18.92 73.51
C LEU A 9 16.18 17.85 72.55
N VAL A 10 16.41 16.60 72.96
CA VAL A 10 15.80 15.38 72.43
C VAL A 10 14.65 15.02 73.37
N LEU A 11 13.60 14.35 72.85
CA LEU A 11 12.38 13.80 73.50
C LEU A 11 11.19 14.78 73.46
N VAL A 12 9.98 14.48 72.99
CA VAL A 12 9.18 13.26 72.74
C VAL A 12 8.14 13.69 71.67
N ILE A 13 7.75 12.88 70.67
CA ILE A 13 6.50 12.10 70.66
C ILE A 13 6.53 11.23 69.40
N PHE A 14 6.77 9.93 69.62
CA PHE A 14 6.35 8.86 68.73
C PHE A 14 4.84 8.70 68.85
N LEU A 15 4.20 8.35 67.72
CA LEU A 15 2.89 7.70 67.53
C LEU A 15 1.93 8.50 66.65
N SER A 16 2.06 8.31 65.33
CA SER A 16 0.98 8.48 64.37
C SER A 16 1.20 7.51 63.21
N ILE A 17 0.95 6.23 63.50
CA ILE A 17 0.32 5.21 62.65
C ILE A 17 0.30 5.55 61.14
N PHE A 18 1.37 5.24 60.42
CA PHE A 18 1.29 5.04 58.97
C PHE A 18 0.70 3.64 58.75
N SER A 19 -0.61 3.58 58.56
CA SER A 19 -1.30 2.37 58.09
C SER A 19 -0.77 2.03 56.70
N LEU A 20 0.11 1.02 56.61
CA LEU A 20 0.38 0.31 55.37
C LEU A 20 -0.87 -0.51 55.01
N SER A 21 -1.71 0.04 54.14
CA SER A 21 -2.70 -0.73 53.38
C SER A 21 -2.38 -0.59 51.90
N SER A 22 -1.43 -1.40 51.41
CA SER A 22 -1.24 -1.61 49.99
C SER A 22 -2.42 -2.43 49.46
N LEU A 23 -3.43 -1.76 48.90
CA LEU A 23 -4.41 -2.41 48.04
C LEU A 23 -3.66 -3.03 46.85
N PRO A 24 -3.95 -4.28 46.44
CA PRO A 24 -3.50 -4.75 45.15
C PRO A 24 -4.34 -4.01 44.10
N THR A 25 -3.79 -2.94 43.54
CA THR A 25 -4.29 -2.43 42.27
C THR A 25 -4.01 -3.51 41.25
N THR A 26 -5.04 -4.30 40.90
CA THR A 26 -5.03 -5.10 39.69
C THR A 26 -4.75 -4.12 38.55
N ALA A 27 -3.51 -4.13 38.07
CA ALA A 27 -3.14 -3.47 36.84
C ALA A 27 -4.00 -4.09 35.75
N ILE A 28 -5.03 -3.36 35.31
CA ILE A 28 -5.66 -3.61 34.02
C ILE A 28 -4.57 -3.26 33.02
N ILE A 29 -3.80 -4.27 32.61
CA ILE A 29 -2.85 -4.17 31.51
C ILE A 29 -3.70 -3.73 30.31
N PRO A 30 -3.46 -2.54 29.72
CA PRO A 30 -4.04 -2.23 28.44
C PRO A 30 -3.59 -3.36 27.53
N LYS A 31 -4.54 -4.06 26.92
CA LYS A 31 -4.26 -5.04 25.87
C LYS A 31 -3.63 -4.26 24.73
N ALA A 32 -2.31 -4.05 24.81
CA ALA A 32 -1.53 -3.55 23.72
C ALA A 32 -1.76 -4.57 22.61
N ASN A 33 -2.48 -4.15 21.57
CA ASN A 33 -2.42 -4.85 20.30
C ASN A 33 -0.97 -4.70 19.86
N ILE A 34 -0.14 -5.64 20.28
CA ILE A 34 1.18 -5.86 19.71
C ILE A 34 0.85 -6.24 18.27
N SER A 35 0.88 -5.26 17.37
CA SER A 35 1.02 -5.53 15.96
C SER A 35 2.34 -6.30 15.85
N LEU A 36 2.22 -7.62 15.75
CA LEU A 36 3.35 -8.49 15.50
C LEU A 36 3.86 -8.03 14.14
N SER A 37 4.99 -7.32 14.13
CA SER A 37 5.69 -6.97 12.91
C SER A 37 5.91 -8.25 12.11
N VAL A 38 5.08 -8.45 11.10
CA VAL A 38 5.29 -9.51 10.13
C VAL A 38 6.52 -9.06 9.34
N PRO A 39 7.59 -9.87 9.25
CA PRO A 39 8.73 -9.50 8.43
C PRO A 39 8.23 -9.18 7.01
N SER A 40 8.72 -8.10 6.41
CA SER A 40 8.33 -7.67 5.04
C SER A 40 8.34 -8.85 4.04
N SER A 41 9.27 -9.79 4.19
CA SER A 41 9.33 -11.01 3.37
C SER A 41 8.08 -11.89 3.45
N GLN A 42 7.46 -12.01 4.63
CA GLN A 42 6.25 -12.81 4.82
C GLN A 42 5.00 -12.07 4.33
N LEU A 43 4.91 -10.75 4.50
CA LEU A 43 3.83 -9.94 3.90
C LEU A 43 3.83 -10.06 2.37
N VAL A 44 5.01 -9.90 1.76
CA VAL A 44 5.20 -10.06 0.32
C VAL A 44 4.86 -11.47 -0.13
N GLU A 45 5.28 -12.50 0.62
CA GLU A 45 4.97 -13.88 0.28
C GLU A 45 3.47 -14.19 0.35
N ASN A 46 2.80 -13.76 1.41
CA ASN A 46 1.35 -13.93 1.57
C ASN A 46 0.59 -13.28 0.41
N LEU A 47 0.91 -12.01 0.12
CA LEU A 47 0.33 -11.29 -1.01
C LEU A 47 0.56 -12.01 -2.33
N CYS A 48 1.81 -12.34 -2.65
CA CYS A 48 2.15 -12.93 -3.95
C CYS A 48 1.63 -14.37 -4.13
N ASN A 49 1.22 -15.03 -3.04
CA ASN A 49 0.50 -16.30 -3.04
C ASN A 49 -1.03 -16.12 -3.09
N GLY A 50 -1.51 -14.88 -3.03
CA GLY A 50 -2.91 -14.50 -3.08
C GLY A 50 -3.61 -14.96 -4.35
N LYS A 51 -4.92 -15.22 -4.24
CA LYS A 51 -5.69 -15.88 -5.31
C LYS A 51 -5.91 -14.98 -6.52
N ALA A 52 -5.99 -13.67 -6.31
CA ALA A 52 -6.18 -12.71 -7.39
C ALA A 52 -4.88 -12.42 -8.14
N VAL A 53 -3.71 -12.65 -7.53
CA VAL A 53 -2.41 -12.34 -8.13
C VAL A 53 -2.16 -13.20 -9.37
N GLN A 54 -2.19 -12.56 -10.54
CA GLN A 54 -2.10 -13.26 -11.82
C GLN A 54 -0.70 -13.81 -12.13
N ASN A 55 0.34 -13.24 -11.52
CA ASN A 55 1.72 -13.66 -11.78
C ASN A 55 2.61 -13.53 -10.54
N ARG A 56 2.70 -14.62 -9.78
CA ARG A 56 3.54 -14.72 -8.57
C ARG A 56 5.00 -14.35 -8.82
N LYS A 57 5.60 -14.82 -9.92
CA LYS A 57 7.02 -14.54 -10.22
C LYS A 57 7.26 -13.05 -10.46
N PHE A 58 6.33 -12.39 -11.16
CA PHE A 58 6.37 -10.95 -11.35
C PHE A 58 6.18 -10.23 -10.01
N CYS A 59 5.18 -10.62 -9.22
CA CYS A 59 4.91 -10.02 -7.90
C CYS A 59 6.15 -10.04 -7.01
N LEU A 60 6.76 -11.22 -6.81
CA LEU A 60 7.97 -11.36 -6.00
C LEU A 60 9.14 -10.51 -6.52
N LYS A 61 9.29 -10.41 -7.85
CA LYS A 61 10.35 -9.61 -8.47
C LYS A 61 10.08 -8.11 -8.35
N ALA A 62 8.84 -7.68 -8.53
CA ALA A 62 8.45 -6.28 -8.40
C ALA A 62 8.63 -5.80 -6.95
N LEU A 63 8.44 -6.70 -5.99
CA LEU A 63 8.50 -6.42 -4.57
C LEU A 63 9.85 -6.72 -3.89
N SER A 64 10.90 -6.97 -4.67
CA SER A 64 12.25 -7.22 -4.13
C SER A 64 13.08 -5.95 -3.93
N THR A 65 12.47 -4.76 -3.88
CA THR A 65 13.18 -3.48 -3.75
C THR A 65 13.40 -3.10 -2.27
N PRO A 66 14.43 -2.29 -1.95
CA PRO A 66 14.66 -1.83 -0.59
C PRO A 66 13.47 -1.07 0.03
N GLU A 67 12.70 -0.36 -0.79
CA GLU A 67 11.50 0.37 -0.32
C GLU A 67 10.44 -0.60 0.21
N VAL A 68 10.32 -1.80 -0.37
CA VAL A 68 9.39 -2.83 0.08
C VAL A 68 9.89 -3.50 1.36
N ILE A 69 11.21 -3.66 1.51
CA ILE A 69 11.81 -4.21 2.75
C ILE A 69 11.46 -3.32 3.96
N ALA A 70 11.27 -2.02 3.75
CA ALA A 70 10.88 -1.07 4.78
C ALA A 70 9.37 -1.07 5.11
N ALA A 71 8.51 -1.65 4.25
CA ALA A 71 7.08 -1.73 4.51
C ALA A 71 6.82 -2.68 5.70
N MET A 72 6.20 -2.14 6.75
CA MET A 72 6.00 -2.87 8.01
C MET A 72 4.61 -3.51 8.15
N ASP A 73 3.66 -3.12 7.30
CA ASP A 73 2.26 -3.56 7.35
C ASP A 73 1.63 -3.62 5.95
N THR A 74 0.42 -4.19 5.89
CA THR A 74 -0.37 -4.39 4.66
C THR A 74 -0.66 -3.06 3.95
N THR A 75 -0.99 -1.99 4.68
CA THR A 75 -1.27 -0.67 4.12
C THR A 75 -0.02 -0.09 3.43
N GLN A 76 1.12 -0.08 4.11
CA GLN A 76 2.38 0.42 3.55
C GLN A 76 2.79 -0.37 2.31
N LEU A 77 2.65 -1.69 2.35
CA LEU A 77 2.89 -2.54 1.19
C LEU A 77 1.95 -2.19 0.03
N GLY A 78 0.66 -1.97 0.32
CA GLY A 78 -0.33 -1.51 -0.65
C GLY A 78 0.06 -0.19 -1.28
N THR A 79 0.45 0.81 -0.48
CA THR A 79 0.90 2.12 -0.99
C THR A 79 2.09 1.97 -1.93
N VAL A 80 3.06 1.10 -1.60
CA VAL A 80 4.21 0.84 -2.48
C VAL A 80 3.78 0.19 -3.80
N ILE A 81 2.88 -0.80 -3.75
CA ILE A 81 2.34 -1.45 -4.96
C ILE A 81 1.65 -0.46 -5.89
N MET A 82 0.81 0.42 -5.33
CA MET A 82 0.11 1.43 -6.13
C MET A 82 1.09 2.42 -6.77
N LYS A 83 2.11 2.87 -6.03
CA LYS A 83 3.16 3.74 -6.59
C LYS A 83 3.95 3.05 -7.70
N LEU A 84 4.28 1.77 -7.55
CA LEU A 84 4.94 0.99 -8.59
C LEU A 84 4.03 0.81 -9.83
N GLY A 85 2.73 0.59 -9.62
CA GLY A 85 1.71 0.55 -10.65
C GLY A 85 1.63 1.84 -11.45
N ALA A 86 1.50 2.98 -10.77
CA ALA A 86 1.49 4.32 -11.38
C ALA A 86 2.78 4.60 -12.18
N ALA A 87 3.95 4.27 -11.61
CA ALA A 87 5.23 4.43 -12.28
C ALA A 87 5.33 3.58 -13.55
N ASN A 88 4.86 2.32 -13.52
CA ASN A 88 4.85 1.44 -14.68
C ASN A 88 3.87 1.93 -15.76
N ALA A 89 2.69 2.40 -15.34
CA ALA A 89 1.70 2.99 -16.23
C ALA A 89 2.27 4.25 -16.91
N LYS A 90 2.92 5.15 -16.17
CA LYS A 90 3.59 6.33 -16.71
C LYS A 90 4.71 6.00 -17.70
N ALA A 91 5.54 5.00 -17.37
CA ALA A 91 6.58 4.54 -18.28
C ALA A 91 6.00 4.02 -19.60
N THR A 92 4.89 3.27 -19.53
CA THR A 92 4.23 2.76 -20.73
C THR A 92 3.49 3.85 -21.51
N LEU A 93 2.85 4.82 -20.83
CA LEU A 93 2.25 5.99 -21.46
C LEU A 93 3.27 6.76 -22.31
N ASN A 94 4.50 6.91 -21.82
CA ASN A 94 5.57 7.54 -22.61
C ASN A 94 5.85 6.76 -23.90
N LEU A 95 5.80 5.43 -23.88
CA LEU A 95 5.95 4.61 -25.10
C LEU A 95 4.78 4.84 -26.08
N TYR A 96 3.55 4.99 -25.59
CA TYR A 96 2.39 5.35 -26.43
C TYR A 96 2.60 6.72 -27.08
N ASN A 97 3.01 7.72 -26.31
CA ASN A 97 3.28 9.07 -26.80
C ASN A 97 4.37 9.09 -27.88
N GLU A 98 5.41 8.27 -27.75
CA GLU A 98 6.43 8.12 -28.79
C GLU A 98 5.92 7.36 -30.03
N MET A 99 5.01 6.39 -29.84
CA MET A 99 4.46 5.63 -30.96
C MET A 99 3.48 6.47 -31.80
N ILE A 100 2.69 7.34 -31.19
CA ILE A 100 1.74 8.24 -31.86
C ILE A 100 2.44 9.20 -32.84
N LYS A 101 3.69 9.59 -32.55
CA LYS A 101 4.48 10.46 -33.43
C LYS A 101 4.88 9.78 -34.75
N LYS A 102 4.80 8.46 -34.83
CA LYS A 102 5.19 7.70 -36.02
C LYS A 102 4.03 7.66 -37.03
N PRO A 103 4.31 7.71 -38.34
CA PRO A 103 3.28 7.53 -39.36
C PRO A 103 2.55 6.19 -39.15
N GLY A 104 1.23 6.22 -39.26
CA GLY A 104 0.37 5.05 -39.10
C GLY A 104 -0.98 5.26 -39.77
N SER A 105 -1.82 4.22 -39.79
CA SER A 105 -3.19 4.36 -40.29
C SER A 105 -4.04 5.21 -39.32
N PRO A 106 -5.11 5.86 -39.81
CA PRO A 106 -6.05 6.56 -38.94
C PRO A 106 -6.63 5.66 -37.83
N GLN A 107 -6.83 4.37 -38.14
CA GLN A 107 -7.30 3.37 -37.17
C GLN A 107 -6.26 3.09 -36.09
N ALA A 108 -4.98 2.96 -36.47
CA ALA A 108 -3.89 2.81 -35.51
C ALA A 108 -3.77 4.02 -34.60
N LEU A 109 -3.85 5.23 -35.16
CA LEU A 109 -3.82 6.48 -34.38
C LEU A 109 -4.99 6.56 -33.39
N LYS A 110 -6.21 6.18 -33.82
CA LYS A 110 -7.38 6.12 -32.94
C LYS A 110 -7.17 5.15 -31.77
N ALA A 111 -6.68 3.94 -32.05
CA ALA A 111 -6.41 2.94 -31.01
C ALA A 111 -5.33 3.41 -30.03
N LEU A 112 -4.24 4.01 -30.52
CA LEU A 112 -3.17 4.55 -29.68
C LEU A 112 -3.68 5.69 -28.77
N ASN A 113 -4.49 6.61 -29.28
CA ASN A 113 -5.06 7.69 -28.47
C ASN A 113 -6.03 7.18 -27.40
N MET A 114 -6.84 6.17 -27.72
CA MET A 114 -7.69 5.53 -26.70
C MET A 114 -6.83 4.93 -25.57
N CYS A 115 -5.75 4.25 -25.92
CA CYS A 115 -4.82 3.74 -24.93
C CYS A 115 -4.17 4.84 -24.08
N VAL A 116 -3.81 5.98 -24.68
CA VAL A 116 -3.28 7.13 -23.92
C VAL A 116 -4.25 7.56 -22.81
N GLU A 117 -5.55 7.67 -23.11
CA GLU A 117 -6.54 8.03 -22.10
C GLU A 117 -6.71 6.94 -21.03
N ALA A 118 -6.74 5.66 -21.41
CA ALA A 118 -6.78 4.56 -20.46
C ALA A 118 -5.57 4.56 -19.50
N TYR A 119 -4.39 4.93 -20.00
CA TYR A 119 -3.18 5.02 -19.17
C TYR A 119 -3.17 6.26 -18.27
N LYS A 120 -3.70 7.40 -18.72
CA LYS A 120 -3.89 8.57 -17.83
C LYS A 120 -4.84 8.22 -16.69
N TYR A 121 -5.95 7.56 -17.00
CA TYR A 121 -6.88 7.05 -16.00
C TYR A 121 -6.17 6.10 -15.02
N ALA A 122 -5.46 5.08 -15.51
CA ALA A 122 -4.73 4.14 -14.68
C ALA A 122 -3.73 4.81 -13.72
N ILE A 123 -2.99 5.82 -14.19
CA ILE A 123 -2.04 6.57 -13.34
C ILE A 123 -2.78 7.27 -12.20
N LEU A 124 -3.84 8.01 -12.53
CA LEU A 124 -4.63 8.75 -11.54
C LEU A 124 -5.29 7.81 -10.53
N SER A 125 -5.88 6.71 -10.99
CA SER A 125 -6.50 5.72 -10.12
C SER A 125 -5.48 5.06 -9.19
N PHE A 126 -4.30 4.67 -9.67
CA PHE A 126 -3.26 4.15 -8.78
C PHE A 126 -2.82 5.19 -7.74
N GLU A 127 -2.64 6.44 -8.13
CA GLU A 127 -2.25 7.51 -7.20
C GLU A 127 -3.33 7.76 -6.14
N MET A 128 -4.60 7.79 -6.53
CA MET A 128 -5.78 7.97 -5.66
C MET A 128 -5.95 6.80 -4.68
N VAL A 129 -5.96 5.58 -5.19
CA VAL A 129 -6.05 4.36 -4.37
C VAL A 129 -4.94 4.36 -3.32
N SER A 130 -3.73 4.82 -3.67
CA SER A 130 -2.60 4.85 -2.72
C SER A 130 -2.84 5.72 -1.48
N SER A 131 -3.71 6.74 -1.58
CA SER A 131 -4.14 7.58 -0.45
C SER A 131 -5.37 7.04 0.28
N GLU A 132 -6.23 6.27 -0.39
CA GLU A 132 -7.50 5.80 0.15
C GLU A 132 -7.41 4.49 0.95
N LEU A 133 -6.29 3.74 0.83
CA LEU A 133 -6.10 2.44 1.47
C LEU A 133 -6.40 2.38 2.98
N VAL A 134 -6.32 3.51 3.68
CA VAL A 134 -6.61 3.60 5.12
C VAL A 134 -8.06 4.00 5.38
N GLU A 135 -8.61 4.86 4.52
CA GLU A 135 -9.90 5.51 4.74
C GLU A 135 -11.06 4.64 4.26
N ASP A 136 -10.91 4.03 3.08
CA ASP A 136 -11.95 3.20 2.46
C ASP A 136 -11.33 2.10 1.59
N PRO A 137 -10.92 0.98 2.19
CA PRO A 137 -10.38 -0.16 1.45
C PRO A 137 -11.33 -0.74 0.39
N GLU A 138 -12.65 -0.65 0.59
CA GLU A 138 -13.65 -1.16 -0.36
C GLU A 138 -13.71 -0.30 -1.62
N THR A 139 -13.79 1.03 -1.47
CA THR A 139 -13.71 1.95 -2.62
C THR A 139 -12.35 1.82 -3.31
N ALA A 140 -11.26 1.74 -2.55
CA ALA A 140 -9.92 1.51 -3.09
C ALA A 140 -9.81 0.20 -3.89
N ASN A 141 -10.52 -0.87 -3.47
CA ASN A 141 -10.60 -2.13 -4.19
C ASN A 141 -11.35 -1.99 -5.53
N TYR A 142 -12.51 -1.33 -5.50
CA TYR A 142 -13.26 -1.04 -6.71
C TYR A 142 -12.44 -0.23 -7.71
N ASP A 143 -11.81 0.86 -7.25
CA ASP A 143 -11.07 1.77 -8.12
C ASP A 143 -9.84 1.13 -8.76
N VAL A 144 -9.10 0.30 -8.02
CA VAL A 144 -7.99 -0.46 -8.63
C VAL A 144 -8.50 -1.52 -9.61
N ALA A 145 -9.65 -2.15 -9.34
CA ALA A 145 -10.22 -3.20 -10.19
C ALA A 145 -10.65 -2.65 -11.57
N VAL A 146 -11.20 -1.44 -11.64
CA VAL A 146 -11.68 -0.82 -12.89
C VAL A 146 -10.55 -0.52 -13.88
N ILE A 147 -9.30 -0.37 -13.41
CA ILE A 147 -8.12 -0.19 -14.28
C ILE A 147 -7.95 -1.38 -15.24
N GLY A 148 -8.21 -2.60 -14.77
CA GLY A 148 -8.00 -3.84 -15.54
C GLY A 148 -8.80 -3.86 -16.87
N PRO A 149 -10.12 -3.68 -16.83
CA PRO A 149 -10.97 -3.54 -18.01
C PRO A 149 -10.53 -2.44 -18.99
N GLU A 150 -10.15 -1.26 -18.51
CA GLU A 150 -9.70 -0.15 -19.37
C GLU A 150 -8.44 -0.53 -20.17
N ILE A 151 -7.46 -1.13 -19.49
CA ILE A 151 -6.22 -1.60 -20.14
C ILE A 151 -6.48 -2.78 -21.08
N ALA A 152 -7.44 -3.65 -20.75
CA ALA A 152 -7.85 -4.75 -21.63
C ALA A 152 -8.53 -4.24 -22.92
N ASN A 153 -9.37 -3.20 -22.81
CA ASN A 153 -10.00 -2.57 -23.96
C ASN A 153 -8.95 -1.90 -24.87
N CYS A 154 -7.99 -1.18 -24.28
CA CYS A 154 -6.83 -0.66 -25.00
C CYS A 154 -6.08 -1.76 -25.77
N GLU A 155 -5.74 -2.88 -25.12
CA GLU A 155 -5.04 -4.01 -25.76
C GLU A 155 -5.83 -4.57 -26.97
N LYS A 156 -7.15 -4.75 -26.79
CA LYS A 156 -8.05 -5.23 -27.84
C LYS A 156 -8.02 -4.30 -29.06
N GLU A 157 -8.09 -2.98 -28.85
CA GLU A 157 -8.11 -2.01 -29.95
C GLU A 157 -6.78 -1.94 -30.70
N LEU A 158 -5.65 -2.09 -30.00
CA LEU A 158 -4.35 -2.20 -30.67
C LEU A 158 -4.27 -3.43 -31.58
N ILE A 159 -4.77 -4.57 -31.11
CA ILE A 159 -4.80 -5.81 -31.89
C ILE A 159 -5.73 -5.66 -33.10
N ASN A 160 -6.92 -5.10 -32.91
CA ASN A 160 -7.89 -4.86 -33.99
C ASN A 160 -7.33 -3.91 -35.06
N ALA A 161 -6.61 -2.87 -34.63
CA ALA A 161 -5.93 -1.93 -35.51
C ALA A 161 -4.61 -2.47 -36.10
N LYS A 162 -4.24 -3.71 -35.77
CA LYS A 162 -3.02 -4.40 -36.23
C LYS A 162 -1.74 -3.61 -35.92
N VAL A 163 -1.71 -2.93 -34.77
CA VAL A 163 -0.54 -2.16 -34.32
C VAL A 163 0.55 -3.13 -33.89
N GLN A 164 1.69 -3.13 -34.59
CA GLN A 164 2.84 -3.94 -34.23
C GLN A 164 3.66 -3.28 -33.12
N ALA A 165 3.28 -3.54 -31.87
CA ALA A 165 3.93 -2.94 -30.72
C ALA A 165 4.10 -3.90 -29.52
N PRO A 166 5.02 -4.88 -29.61
CA PRO A 166 5.24 -5.84 -28.54
C PRO A 166 5.55 -5.20 -27.17
N ARG A 167 6.24 -4.05 -27.17
CA ARG A 167 6.55 -3.32 -25.94
C ARG A 167 5.30 -2.70 -25.28
N LEU A 168 4.33 -2.23 -26.07
CA LEU A 168 3.07 -1.70 -25.54
C LEU A 168 2.22 -2.82 -24.94
N LEU A 169 2.15 -3.98 -25.61
CA LEU A 169 1.46 -5.16 -25.11
C LEU A 169 2.10 -5.69 -23.81
N ALA A 170 3.43 -5.64 -23.70
CA ALA A 170 4.12 -5.97 -22.47
C ALA A 170 3.78 -4.99 -21.33
N GLY A 171 3.73 -3.69 -21.61
CA GLY A 171 3.30 -2.67 -20.64
C GLY A 171 1.87 -2.90 -20.15
N ASN A 172 0.92 -3.18 -21.07
CA ASN A 172 -0.47 -3.51 -20.72
C ASN A 172 -0.53 -4.70 -19.76
N ARG A 173 0.29 -5.73 -20.00
CA ARG A 173 0.37 -6.92 -19.14
C ARG A 173 0.93 -6.59 -17.75
N PHE A 174 1.99 -5.78 -17.68
CA PHE A 174 2.57 -5.40 -16.39
C PHE A 174 1.61 -4.55 -15.55
N VAL A 175 0.87 -3.63 -16.15
CA VAL A 175 -0.18 -2.88 -15.45
C VAL A 175 -1.25 -3.83 -14.91
N LYS A 176 -1.72 -4.81 -15.70
CA LYS A 176 -2.68 -5.82 -15.20
C LYS A 176 -2.14 -6.64 -14.02
N TYR A 177 -0.83 -6.89 -13.97
CA TYR A 177 -0.22 -7.55 -12.80
C TYR A 177 -0.27 -6.65 -11.57
N TYR A 178 0.05 -5.36 -11.69
CA TYR A 178 -0.10 -4.41 -10.58
C TYR A 178 -1.56 -4.25 -10.15
N VAL A 179 -2.52 -4.23 -11.08
CA VAL A 179 -3.95 -4.26 -10.75
C VAL A 179 -4.30 -5.49 -9.93
N SER A 180 -3.82 -6.67 -10.32
CA SER A 180 -4.11 -7.91 -9.60
C SER A 180 -3.49 -7.95 -8.19
N MET A 181 -2.29 -7.37 -8.03
CA MET A 181 -1.65 -7.21 -6.72
C MET A 181 -2.41 -6.20 -5.87
N GLY A 182 -2.86 -5.11 -6.49
CA GLY A 182 -3.63 -4.06 -5.83
C GLY A 182 -4.99 -4.54 -5.37
N TYR A 183 -5.69 -5.34 -6.18
CA TYR A 183 -6.96 -5.96 -5.80
C TYR A 183 -6.79 -6.92 -4.62
N GLU A 184 -5.78 -7.79 -4.65
CA GLU A 184 -5.53 -8.72 -3.55
C GLU A 184 -5.25 -7.98 -2.23
N ILE A 185 -4.46 -6.90 -2.27
CA ILE A 185 -4.07 -6.21 -1.04
C ILE A 185 -5.21 -5.36 -0.47
N THR A 186 -6.03 -4.72 -1.30
CA THR A 186 -7.22 -4.01 -0.83
C THR A 186 -8.27 -4.97 -0.26
N SER A 187 -8.50 -6.12 -0.91
CA SER A 187 -9.37 -7.17 -0.33
C SER A 187 -8.83 -7.72 0.99
N THR A 188 -7.50 -7.77 1.17
CA THR A 188 -6.91 -8.15 2.47
C THR A 188 -7.20 -7.09 3.53
N LEU A 189 -7.07 -5.80 3.20
CA LEU A 189 -7.34 -4.68 4.11
C LEU A 189 -8.82 -4.59 4.51
N GLU A 190 -9.75 -4.87 3.60
CA GLU A 190 -11.19 -4.97 3.91
C GLU A 190 -11.45 -6.01 5.02
N LEU A 191 -10.78 -7.17 4.95
CA LEU A 191 -10.92 -8.23 5.95
C LEU A 191 -10.24 -7.91 7.28
N GLU A 192 -9.20 -7.08 7.27
CA GLU A 192 -8.51 -6.60 8.47
C GLU A 192 -9.33 -5.53 9.22
N ASN A 193 -10.23 -4.81 8.54
CA ASN A 193 -11.08 -3.74 9.09
C ASN A 193 -12.60 -4.07 9.04
N PRO A 194 -13.08 -5.19 9.61
CA PRO A 194 -14.47 -5.64 9.41
C PRO A 194 -15.55 -4.83 10.18
N ASN A 195 -15.18 -3.78 10.94
CA ASN A 195 -16.04 -3.20 11.99
C ASN A 195 -16.39 -1.70 11.80
N GLU A 196 -16.38 -1.15 10.58
CA GLU A 196 -16.90 0.21 10.34
C GLU A 196 -18.40 0.27 9.95
N TYR A 197 -19.17 -0.79 10.24
CA TYR A 197 -20.63 -0.81 10.10
C TYR A 197 -21.35 -1.38 11.32
#